data_AF-A0A849V0H1-F1
#
_entry.id   AF-A0A849V0H1-F1
#
_cell.length_a   1.000
_cell.length_b   1.000
_cell.length_c   1.000
_cell.angle_alpha   90.00
_cell.angle_beta   90.00
_cell.angle_gamma   90.00
#
_symmetry.space_group_name_H-M   'P 1'
#
loop_
_entity.id
_entity.type
_entity.pdbx_description
1 polymer ?
#
loop_
_entity_poly.entity_id
_entity_poly.type
_entity_poly.pdbx_seq_one_letter_code
_entity_poly.pdbx_strand_id
1 'polypeptide(L)'
;MFDSKSIDDIANRLANVIPPSFNHFKEDAEKNFHAILQSALSRLDLVSREEFEVQKAVLAKTRHKLEALEQRLQEIEQQLSVKEDPITEKPKQSKAKAK
;
A
#
# COMPACT_ATOMS: atom_id res chain seq x y z
N MET A 1 -15.86 -1.38 -10.61
CA MET A 1 -16.96 -0.39 -10.54
C MET A 1 -17.58 -0.34 -9.13
N PHE A 2 -17.86 0.85 -8.58
CA PHE A 2 -18.64 0.95 -7.33
C PHE A 2 -20.06 0.45 -7.58
N ASP A 3 -20.57 -0.41 -6.71
CA ASP A 3 -21.81 -1.16 -6.97
C ASP A 3 -23.01 -0.40 -6.40
N SER A 4 -23.96 -0.01 -7.26
CA SER A 4 -25.23 0.63 -6.86
C SER A 4 -25.95 -0.17 -5.77
N LYS A 5 -25.83 -1.50 -5.82
CA LYS A 5 -26.41 -2.43 -4.84
C LYS A 5 -25.95 -2.15 -3.41
N SER A 6 -24.70 -1.73 -3.23
CA SER A 6 -24.17 -1.39 -1.90
C SER A 6 -24.76 -0.09 -1.34
N ILE A 7 -25.09 0.87 -2.22
CA ILE A 7 -25.77 2.11 -1.83
C ILE A 7 -27.23 1.81 -1.47
N ASP A 8 -27.88 0.95 -2.26
CA ASP A 8 -29.24 0.50 -2.00
C ASP A 8 -29.35 -0.24 -0.67
N ASP A 9 -28.41 -1.12 -0.34
CA ASP A 9 -28.38 -1.83 0.94
C ASP A 9 -28.22 -0.88 2.15
N ILE A 10 -27.41 0.17 2.01
CA ILE A 10 -27.21 1.18 3.05
C ILE A 10 -28.47 2.04 3.22
N ALA A 11 -29.07 2.48 2.11
CA ALA A 11 -30.32 3.24 2.10
C ALA A 11 -31.46 2.44 2.75
N ASN A 12 -31.58 1.15 2.41
CA ASN A 12 -32.55 0.24 3.00
C ASN A 12 -32.34 0.05 4.51
N ARG A 13 -31.09 -0.13 4.96
CA ARG A 13 -30.77 -0.22 6.39
C ARG A 13 -31.13 1.05 7.14
N LEU A 14 -30.85 2.23 6.57
CA LEU A 14 -31.25 3.52 7.15
C LEU A 14 -32.77 3.68 7.20
N ALA A 15 -33.48 3.30 6.14
CA ALA A 15 -34.95 3.34 6.09
C ALA A 15 -35.60 2.39 7.11
N ASN A 16 -34.94 1.27 7.45
CA ASN A 16 -35.42 0.31 8.45
C ASN A 16 -35.17 0.75 9.90
N VAL A 17 -34.37 1.80 10.14
CA VAL A 17 -34.17 2.41 11.47
C VAL A 17 -35.24 3.48 11.76
N ILE A 18 -36.03 3.87 10.75
CA ILE A 18 -37.13 4.83 10.92
C ILE A 18 -38.21 4.22 11.84
N PRO A 19 -38.66 4.95 12.89
CA PRO A 19 -39.71 4.46 13.78
C PRO A 19 -41.02 4.18 13.04
N PRO A 20 -41.80 3.15 13.47
CA PRO A 20 -43.02 2.72 12.77
C PRO A 20 -44.10 3.82 12.69
N SER A 21 -44.06 4.81 13.59
CA SER A 21 -44.91 6.01 13.57
C SER A 21 -44.73 6.87 12.31
N PHE A 22 -43.65 6.68 11.56
CA PHE A 22 -43.31 7.42 10.34
C PHE A 22 -43.29 6.52 9.09
N ASN A 23 -43.93 5.36 9.10
CA ASN A 23 -43.97 4.44 7.96
C ASN A 23 -44.47 5.08 6.65
N HIS A 24 -45.39 6.04 6.72
CA HIS A 24 -45.85 6.80 5.54
C HIS A 24 -44.76 7.68 4.90
N PHE A 25 -43.72 8.04 5.65
CA PHE A 25 -42.56 8.79 5.17
C PHE A 25 -41.39 7.88 4.79
N LYS A 26 -41.52 6.55 4.94
CA LYS A 26 -40.41 5.62 4.72
C LYS A 26 -39.91 5.65 3.28
N GLU A 27 -40.82 5.59 2.30
CA GLU A 27 -40.45 5.62 0.87
C GLU A 27 -39.81 6.95 0.47
N ASP A 28 -40.32 8.08 0.97
CA ASP A 28 -39.76 9.40 0.70
C ASP A 28 -38.41 9.61 1.40
N ALA A 29 -38.25 9.07 2.62
CA ALA A 29 -36.99 9.07 3.33
C ALA A 29 -35.94 8.20 2.61
N GLU A 30 -36.31 7.02 2.14
CA GLU A 30 -35.42 6.13 1.37
C GLU A 30 -34.89 6.81 0.10
N LYS A 31 -35.77 7.45 -0.68
CA LYS A 31 -35.36 8.23 -1.88
C LYS A 31 -34.43 9.38 -1.53
N ASN A 32 -34.75 10.13 -0.46
CA ASN A 32 -33.90 11.23 -0.01
C ASN A 32 -32.54 10.73 0.50
N PHE A 33 -32.50 9.62 1.24
CA PHE A 33 -31.26 9.01 1.68
C PHE A 33 -30.41 8.51 0.51
N HIS A 34 -31.01 7.88 -0.49
CA HIS A 34 -30.31 7.45 -1.69
C HIS A 34 -29.67 8.65 -2.42
N ALA A 35 -30.41 9.74 -2.62
CA ALA A 35 -29.89 10.95 -3.25
C ALA A 35 -28.77 11.62 -2.43
N ILE A 36 -28.92 11.68 -1.11
CA ILE A 36 -27.88 12.22 -0.21
C ILE A 36 -26.64 11.34 -0.22
N LEU A 37 -26.78 10.01 -0.15
CA LEU A 37 -25.65 9.07 -0.20
C LEU A 37 -24.92 9.16 -1.53
N GLN A 38 -25.64 9.22 -2.65
CA GLN A 38 -25.04 9.38 -3.97
C GLN A 38 -24.29 10.72 -4.11
N SER A 39 -24.86 11.81 -3.58
CA SER A 39 -24.23 13.13 -3.56
C SER A 39 -23.01 13.19 -2.63
N ALA A 40 -23.08 12.57 -1.45
CA ALA A 40 -21.98 12.50 -0.50
C ALA A 40 -20.84 11.64 -1.03
N LEU A 41 -21.15 10.48 -1.61
CA LEU A 41 -20.15 9.56 -2.14
C LEU A 41 -19.48 10.14 -3.39
N SER A 42 -20.21 10.83 -4.27
CA SER A 42 -19.62 11.51 -5.43
C SER A 42 -18.70 12.69 -5.07
N ARG A 43 -18.84 13.24 -3.85
CA ARG A 43 -17.93 14.26 -3.31
C ARG A 43 -16.69 13.68 -2.65
N LEU A 44 -16.66 12.37 -2.36
CA LEU A 44 -15.46 11.69 -1.90
C LEU A 44 -14.59 11.39 -3.13
N ASP A 45 -13.26 11.49 -2.97
CA ASP A 45 -12.31 11.12 -4.00
C ASP A 45 -12.24 9.58 -4.10
N LEU A 46 -13.30 9.01 -4.66
CA LEU A 46 -13.49 7.58 -4.76
C LEU A 46 -12.63 7.02 -5.89
N VAL A 47 -11.53 6.37 -5.53
CA VAL A 47 -10.74 5.59 -6.47
C VAL A 47 -11.46 4.29 -6.77
N SER A 48 -11.69 3.97 -8.04
CA SER A 48 -12.38 2.73 -8.40
C SER A 48 -11.60 1.52 -7.89
N ARG A 49 -12.31 0.42 -7.60
CA ARG A 49 -11.66 -0.81 -7.16
C ARG A 49 -10.60 -1.33 -8.16
N GLU A 50 -10.82 -1.12 -9.45
CA GLU A 50 -9.87 -1.48 -10.50
C GLU A 50 -8.59 -0.64 -10.41
N GLU A 51 -8.71 0.68 -10.27
CA GLU A 51 -7.56 1.58 -10.09
C GLU A 51 -6.79 1.26 -8.79
N PHE A 52 -7.49 0.92 -7.70
CA PHE A 52 -6.86 0.48 -6.46
C PHE A 52 -6.05 -0.81 -6.65
N GLU A 53 -6.60 -1.81 -7.33
CA GLU A 53 -5.87 -3.06 -7.61
C GLU A 53 -4.68 -2.83 -8.55
N VAL A 54 -4.79 -1.91 -9.52
CA VAL A 54 -3.64 -1.51 -10.37
C VAL A 54 -2.53 -0.88 -9.53
N GLN A 55 -2.86 0.07 -8.65
CA GLN A 55 -1.86 0.71 -7.78
C GLN A 55 -1.18 -0.31 -6.86
N LYS A 56 -1.96 -1.25 -6.30
CA LYS A 56 -1.43 -2.36 -5.48
C LYS A 56 -0.48 -3.26 -6.27
N ALA A 57 -0.82 -3.59 -7.51
CA ALA A 57 0.04 -4.38 -8.39
C ALA A 57 1.34 -3.64 -8.75
N VAL A 58 1.26 -2.33 -8.99
CA VAL A 58 2.45 -1.48 -9.21
C VAL A 58 3.34 -1.49 -7.96
N LEU A 59 2.77 -1.36 -6.77
CA LEU A 59 3.52 -1.40 -5.51
C LEU A 59 4.18 -2.77 -5.25
N ALA A 60 3.49 -3.87 -5.57
CA ALA A 60 4.08 -5.20 -5.48
C ALA A 60 5.28 -5.35 -6.43
N LYS A 61 5.16 -4.84 -7.66
CA LYS A 61 6.23 -4.87 -8.66
C LYS A 61 7.43 -4.01 -8.24
N THR A 62 7.20 -2.85 -7.62
CA THR A 62 8.31 -2.01 -7.13
C THR A 62 9.05 -2.67 -5.98
N ARG A 63 8.34 -3.32 -5.03
CA ARG A 63 8.98 -4.10 -3.96
C ARG A 63 9.88 -5.21 -4.51
N HIS A 64 9.40 -6.00 -5.45
CA HIS A 64 10.22 -7.04 -6.08
C HIS A 64 11.47 -6.48 -6.78
N LYS A 65 11.35 -5.34 -7.46
CA LYS A 65 12.51 -4.70 -8.08
C LYS A 65 13.50 -4.17 -7.05
N LEU A 66 13.00 -3.66 -5.93
CA LEU A 66 13.82 -3.14 -4.83
C LEU A 66 14.63 -4.29 -4.19
N GLU A 67 13.97 -5.41 -3.87
CA GLU A 67 14.64 -6.62 -3.36
C GLU A 67 15.73 -7.14 -4.31
N ALA A 68 15.45 -7.17 -5.62
CA ALA A 68 16.44 -7.61 -6.61
C ALA A 68 17.63 -6.65 -6.71
N LEU A 69 17.42 -5.35 -6.53
CA LEU A 69 18.50 -4.36 -6.50
C LEU A 69 19.32 -4.46 -5.21
N GLU A 70 18.68 -4.68 -4.06
CA GLU A 70 19.35 -4.93 -2.79
C GLU A 70 20.25 -6.17 -2.86
N GLN A 71 19.78 -7.26 -3.46
CA GLN A 71 20.59 -8.46 -3.67
C GLN A 71 21.81 -8.19 -4.56
N ARG A 72 21.63 -7.50 -5.69
CA ARG A 72 22.75 -7.13 -6.57
C ARG A 72 23.74 -6.22 -5.86
N LEU A 73 23.26 -5.30 -5.04
CA LEU A 73 24.11 -4.39 -4.28
C LEU A 73 24.92 -5.17 -3.24
N GLN A 74 24.31 -6.12 -2.52
CA GLN A 74 25.01 -7.02 -1.61
C GLN A 74 26.06 -7.88 -2.32
N GLU A 75 25.76 -8.44 -3.50
CA GLU A 75 26.73 -9.20 -4.29
C GLU A 75 27.95 -8.34 -4.68
N ILE A 76 27.72 -7.10 -5.09
CA ILE A 76 28.78 -6.16 -5.46
C ILE A 76 29.59 -5.75 -4.23
N GLU A 77 28.93 -5.42 -3.11
CA GLU A 77 29.60 -5.11 -1.84
C GLU A 77 30.45 -6.27 -1.35
N GLN A 78 29.97 -7.51 -1.47
CA GLN A 78 30.75 -8.71 -1.15
C GLN A 78 31.97 -8.84 -2.07
N GLN A 79 31.79 -8.70 -3.38
CA GLN A 79 32.91 -8.75 -4.33
C GLN A 79 33.96 -7.68 -4.09
N LEU A 80 33.56 -6.48 -3.66
CA LEU A 80 34.47 -5.39 -3.31
C LEU A 80 35.18 -5.64 -1.97
N SER A 81 34.46 -6.13 -0.95
CA SER A 81 35.05 -6.49 0.35
C SER A 81 36.05 -7.65 0.26
N VAL A 82 35.85 -8.58 -0.68
CA VAL A 82 36.81 -9.68 -0.96
C VAL A 82 38.05 -9.17 -1.70
N LYS A 83 37.99 -7.97 -2.29
CA LYS A 83 39.09 -7.38 -3.05
C LYS A 83 40.02 -6.51 -2.18
N GLU A 84 39.57 -6.11 -0.98
CA GLU A 84 40.38 -5.42 0.03
C GLU A 84 40.86 -6.44 1.10
N ASP A 85 42.05 -7.00 0.84
CA ASP A 85 42.93 -7.82 1.71
C ASP A 85 42.68 -9.35 1.83
N PRO A 86 43.72 -10.18 1.57
CA PRO A 86 45.07 -10.01 2.12
C PRO A 86 46.21 -10.13 1.10
N ILE A 87 46.84 -9.01 0.74
CA ILE A 87 48.25 -8.98 0.31
C ILE A 87 48.99 -7.97 1.19
N THR A 88 49.33 -8.38 2.40
CA THR A 88 50.55 -7.87 3.05
C THR A 88 51.40 -9.07 3.47
N GLU A 89 52.21 -9.51 2.52
CA GLU A 89 53.35 -10.40 2.74
C GLU A 89 54.27 -9.84 3.85
N LYS A 90 54.64 -10.68 4.83
CA LYS A 90 55.92 -10.53 5.54
C LYS A 90 57.05 -10.88 4.55
N PRO A 91 58.21 -10.18 4.55
CA PRO A 91 59.34 -10.71 5.33
C PRO A 91 60.39 -9.70 5.85
N LYS A 92 60.97 -10.08 7.00
CA LYS A 92 62.34 -9.87 7.54
C LYS A 92 63.20 -8.71 6.98
N GLN A 93 63.64 -7.80 7.84
CA GLN A 93 65.05 -7.70 8.30
C GLN A 93 65.29 -6.55 9.31
N SER A 94 65.94 -6.92 10.43
CA SER A 94 66.96 -6.17 11.20
C SER A 94 66.88 -4.64 11.29
N LYS A 95 66.72 -4.12 12.52
CA LYS A 95 67.72 -3.22 13.13
C LYS A 95 67.44 -2.99 14.62
N ALA A 96 68.48 -3.25 15.41
CA ALA A 96 68.87 -2.53 16.62
C ALA A 96 67.83 -2.35 17.74
N LYS A 97 67.89 -3.22 18.74
CA LYS A 97 67.90 -2.75 20.13
C LYS A 97 69.30 -2.91 20.69
N ALA A 98 70.00 -1.77 20.77
CA ALA A 98 71.08 -1.56 21.71
C ALA A 98 70.48 -1.47 23.11
N LYS A 99 70.97 -2.29 24.05
CA LYS A 99 71.63 -1.88 25.30
C LYS A 99 71.82 -3.10 26.20
#